data_AF-A0AAE1HEX2-F1
#
_entry.id   AF-A0AAE1HEX2-F1
#
_cell.length_a   1.000
_cell.length_b   1.000
_cell.length_c   1.000
_cell.angle_alpha   90.00
_cell.angle_beta   90.00
_cell.angle_gamma   90.00
#
_symmetry.space_group_name_H-M   'P 1'
#
loop_
_entity.id
_entity.type
_entity.pdbx_description
1 polymer ?
#
loop_
_entity_poly.entity_id
_entity_poly.type
_entity_poly.pdbx_seq_one_letter_code
_entity_poly.pdbx_strand_id
1 'polypeptide(L)'
;MLTIILAQITQKRKLQEKIENTRLSRIDSWKKNLKEFKRSKYAKLHDDSVTIEDIKEQRKHATKIRVRRSRELERKNSNYDETVAKRKKKQFYDVQETYENEIRELYSHVCNSCGKICKKNQVKTLKRSTLKQKGFRSKFIKKLFSVENSDSEEFCTTCVTYINRGKIPKLSLENGLKFSVVDEDIQKLNRIEERLLAPRHVFQTLWTVNGSTGQFKTKGGIVNVHVDMDTTVHYIPRAIDDSNMILVK
;
A
#
# COMPACT_ATOMS: atom_id res chain seq x y z
N MET A 1 125.83 22.06 19.20
CA MET A 1 124.89 21.73 20.29
C MET A 1 123.82 22.81 20.54
N LEU A 2 124.12 24.12 20.45
CA LEU A 2 123.14 25.21 20.73
C LEU A 2 121.96 25.33 19.73
N THR A 3 122.15 24.97 18.45
CA THR A 3 121.11 25.07 17.42
C THR A 3 119.98 24.04 17.55
N ILE A 4 120.27 22.85 18.08
CA ILE A 4 119.29 21.78 18.29
C ILE A 4 118.33 22.15 19.44
N ILE A 5 118.84 22.80 20.50
CA ILE A 5 118.06 23.18 21.67
C ILE A 5 117.03 24.28 21.32
N LEU A 6 117.42 25.29 20.53
CA LEU A 6 116.51 26.37 20.10
C LEU A 6 115.39 25.87 19.16
N ALA A 7 115.68 24.89 18.30
CA ALA A 7 114.69 24.24 17.45
C ALA A 7 113.67 23.42 18.27
N GLN A 8 114.12 22.72 19.32
CA GLN A 8 113.23 21.97 20.22
C GLN A 8 112.34 22.89 21.06
N ILE A 9 112.84 24.04 21.52
CA ILE A 9 112.04 25.03 22.27
C ILE A 9 110.95 25.65 21.39
N THR A 10 111.28 26.00 20.14
CA THR A 10 110.31 26.55 19.18
C THR A 10 109.26 25.53 18.76
N GLN A 11 109.63 24.26 18.57
CA GLN A 11 108.66 23.18 18.35
C GLN A 11 107.75 22.94 19.56
N LYS A 12 108.28 22.96 20.79
CA LYS A 12 107.47 22.85 22.01
C LYS A 12 106.48 24.01 22.14
N ARG A 13 106.88 25.25 21.85
CA ARG A 13 105.96 26.41 21.86
C ARG A 13 104.85 26.26 20.83
N LYS A 14 105.17 25.91 19.58
CA LYS A 14 104.15 25.68 18.53
C LYS A 14 103.19 24.55 18.90
N LEU A 15 103.68 23.50 19.55
CA LEU A 15 102.84 22.39 20.01
C LEU A 15 101.91 22.84 21.15
N GLN A 16 102.42 23.61 22.12
CA GLN A 16 101.60 24.18 23.20
C GLN A 16 100.52 25.13 22.68
N GLU A 17 100.86 26.00 21.73
CA GLU A 17 99.92 26.92 21.11
C GLU A 17 98.83 26.18 20.32
N LYS A 18 99.19 25.09 19.63
CA LYS A 18 98.23 24.23 18.93
C LYS A 18 97.31 23.49 19.91
N ILE A 19 97.83 23.01 21.04
CA ILE A 19 97.03 22.39 22.10
C ILE A 19 96.04 23.40 22.70
N GLU A 20 96.49 24.62 23.00
CA GLU A 20 95.64 25.65 23.58
C GLU A 20 94.56 26.13 22.61
N ASN A 21 94.89 26.33 21.33
CA ASN A 21 93.89 26.64 20.30
C ASN A 21 92.86 25.53 20.12
N THR A 22 93.28 24.26 20.21
CA THR A 22 92.35 23.12 20.15
C THR A 22 91.44 23.07 21.38
N ARG A 23 91.97 23.41 22.57
CA ARG A 23 91.21 23.50 23.82
C ARG A 23 90.17 24.62 23.77
N LEU A 24 90.55 25.81 23.32
CA LEU A 24 89.64 26.96 23.19
C LEU A 24 88.53 26.69 22.16
N SER A 25 88.87 26.09 21.01
CA SER A 25 87.89 25.69 19.99
C SER A 25 86.88 24.67 20.54
N ARG A 26 87.33 23.70 21.34
CA ARG A 26 86.43 22.73 22.00
C ARG A 26 85.49 23.40 23.00
N ILE A 27 85.98 24.36 23.79
CA ILE A 27 85.15 25.11 24.74
C ILE A 27 84.09 25.93 24.01
N ASP A 28 84.45 26.57 22.90
CA ASP A 28 83.51 27.39 22.13
C ASP A 28 82.44 26.52 21.43
N SER A 29 82.83 25.39 20.86
CA SER A 29 81.91 24.39 20.32
C SER A 29 80.94 23.86 21.39
N TRP A 30 81.44 23.59 22.60
CA TRP A 30 80.61 23.13 23.71
C TRP A 30 79.60 24.20 24.16
N LYS A 31 80.02 25.47 24.25
CA LYS A 31 79.13 26.60 24.57
C LYS A 31 78.04 26.78 23.51
N LYS A 32 78.38 26.63 22.22
CA LYS A 32 77.43 26.72 21.11
C LYS A 32 76.38 25.61 21.18
N ASN A 33 76.81 24.37 21.38
CA ASN A 33 75.91 23.22 21.50
C ASN A 33 74.96 23.35 22.72
N LEU A 34 75.46 23.83 23.86
CA LEU A 34 74.62 24.05 25.05
C LEU A 34 73.55 25.12 24.80
N LYS A 35 73.88 26.18 24.05
CA LYS A 35 72.95 27.25 23.69
C LYS A 35 71.86 26.76 22.74
N GLU A 36 72.23 25.93 21.76
CA GLU A 36 71.27 25.28 20.84
C GLU A 36 70.36 24.30 21.58
N PHE A 37 70.90 23.47 22.48
CA PHE A 37 70.11 22.53 23.27
C PHE A 37 69.09 23.26 24.16
N LYS A 38 69.51 24.34 24.84
CA LYS A 38 68.59 25.17 25.64
C LYS A 38 67.50 25.78 24.76
N ARG A 39 67.84 26.36 23.61
CA ARG A 39 66.86 26.94 22.66
C ARG A 39 65.83 25.91 22.19
N SER A 40 66.27 24.71 21.83
CA SER A 40 65.37 23.63 21.40
C SER A 40 64.40 23.21 22.51
N LYS A 41 64.88 23.11 23.77
CA LYS A 41 64.03 22.75 24.91
C LYS A 41 62.95 23.81 25.20
N TYR A 42 63.31 25.10 25.17
CA TYR A 42 62.33 26.18 25.38
C TYR A 42 61.36 26.35 24.21
N ALA A 43 61.78 26.06 22.97
CA ALA A 43 60.90 26.07 21.81
C ALA A 43 59.80 24.99 21.91
N LYS A 44 60.14 23.77 22.34
CA LYS A 44 59.16 22.67 22.49
C LYS A 44 58.10 22.96 23.58
N LEU A 45 58.50 23.58 24.69
CA LEU A 45 57.57 23.93 25.77
C LEU A 45 56.57 25.03 25.40
N HIS A 46 56.92 25.88 24.42
CA HIS A 46 56.06 26.98 23.98
C HIS A 46 55.05 26.56 22.89
N ASP A 47 55.22 25.37 22.31
CA ASP A 47 54.35 24.82 21.27
C ASP A 47 53.18 23.99 21.87
N ASP A 48 53.36 23.46 23.09
CA ASP A 48 52.38 22.57 23.75
C ASP A 48 51.45 23.27 24.77
N SER A 49 51.53 24.60 24.96
CA SER A 49 50.70 25.30 25.96
C SER A 49 49.28 25.61 25.46
N VAL A 50 48.43 24.58 25.40
CA VAL A 50 46.99 24.76 25.15
C VAL A 50 46.36 25.55 26.30
N THR A 51 45.79 26.71 26.03
CA THR A 51 45.19 27.56 27.08
C THR A 51 43.79 27.06 27.47
N ILE A 52 43.32 27.44 28.67
CA ILE A 52 41.95 27.11 29.12
C ILE A 52 40.88 27.73 28.20
N GLU A 53 41.16 28.92 27.64
CA GLU A 53 40.33 29.55 26.61
C GLU A 53 40.19 28.66 25.37
N ASP A 54 41.30 28.11 24.85
CA ASP A 54 41.29 27.23 23.67
C ASP A 54 40.42 25.98 23.90
N ILE A 55 40.51 25.36 25.08
CA ILE A 55 39.69 24.21 25.45
C ILE A 55 38.20 24.59 25.52
N LYS A 56 37.87 25.76 26.08
CA LYS A 56 36.50 26.27 26.13
C LYS A 56 35.96 26.54 24.72
N GLU A 57 36.78 27.09 23.83
CA GLU A 57 36.42 27.37 22.44
C GLU A 57 36.19 26.08 21.64
N GLN A 58 37.08 25.09 21.78
CA GLN A 58 36.91 23.75 21.20
C GLN A 58 35.61 23.07 21.68
N ARG A 59 35.28 23.17 22.98
CA ARG A 59 34.02 22.63 23.53
C ARG A 59 32.79 23.37 22.97
N LYS A 60 32.85 24.70 22.83
CA LYS A 60 31.77 25.48 22.21
C LYS A 60 31.59 25.09 20.74
N HIS A 61 32.68 24.92 20.01
CA HIS A 61 32.67 24.49 18.62
C HIS A 61 32.09 23.07 18.47
N ALA A 62 32.54 22.11 19.29
CA ALA A 62 32.01 20.75 19.31
C ALA A 62 30.50 20.72 19.64
N THR A 63 30.06 21.55 20.59
CA THR A 63 28.64 21.68 20.95
C THR A 63 27.82 22.25 19.79
N LYS A 64 28.31 23.29 19.10
CA LYS A 64 27.65 23.85 17.91
C LYS A 64 27.50 22.81 16.80
N ILE A 65 28.53 22.00 16.55
CA ILE A 65 28.48 20.90 15.57
C ILE A 65 27.43 19.86 15.97
N ARG A 66 27.39 19.46 17.25
CA ARG A 66 26.41 18.49 17.76
C ARG A 66 24.98 18.99 17.59
N VAL A 67 24.71 20.25 17.95
CA VAL A 67 23.39 20.87 17.78
C VAL A 67 23.00 20.96 16.31
N ARG A 68 23.93 21.34 15.43
CA ARG A 68 23.68 21.39 13.98
C ARG A 68 23.32 20.01 13.42
N ARG A 69 24.04 18.96 13.82
CA ARG A 69 23.73 17.57 13.43
C ARG A 69 22.37 17.11 13.95
N SER A 70 22.02 17.43 15.20
CA SER A 70 20.69 17.11 15.76
C SER A 70 19.57 17.75 14.95
N ARG A 71 19.69 19.05 14.68
CA ARG A 71 18.70 19.78 13.86
C ARG A 71 18.59 19.23 12.44
N GLU A 72 19.69 18.78 11.85
CA GLU A 72 19.67 18.17 10.53
C GLU A 72 18.97 16.80 10.53
N LEU A 73 19.19 16.01 11.59
CA LEU A 73 18.48 14.74 11.78
C LEU A 73 16.98 14.96 12.01
N GLU A 74 16.61 15.93 12.84
CA GLU A 74 15.21 16.32 13.07
C GLU A 74 14.53 16.77 11.77
N ARG A 75 15.21 17.56 10.93
CA ARG A 75 14.71 17.94 9.59
C ARG A 75 14.54 16.73 8.68
N LYS A 76 15.50 15.80 8.67
CA LYS A 76 15.41 14.56 7.87
C LYS A 76 14.24 13.68 8.31
N ASN A 77 14.04 13.52 9.62
CA ASN A 77 12.92 12.76 10.18
C ASN A 77 11.58 13.44 9.88
N SER A 78 11.47 14.75 10.05
CA SER A 78 10.25 15.49 9.73
C SER A 78 9.87 15.39 8.25
N ASN A 79 10.85 15.52 7.34
CA ASN A 79 10.63 15.31 5.92
C ASN A 79 10.19 13.87 5.62
N TYR A 80 10.81 12.88 6.27
CA TYR A 80 10.41 11.48 6.14
C TYR A 80 8.95 11.27 6.57
N ASP A 81 8.56 11.76 7.75
CA ASP A 81 7.19 11.65 8.25
C ASP A 81 6.18 12.32 7.32
N GLU A 82 6.51 13.50 6.77
CA GLU A 82 5.67 14.19 5.79
C GLU A 82 5.52 13.38 4.49
N THR A 83 6.59 12.77 3.99
CA THR A 83 6.52 11.90 2.79
C THR A 83 5.67 10.66 3.04
N VAL A 84 5.78 10.05 4.23
CA VAL A 84 4.95 8.90 4.63
C VAL A 84 3.48 9.30 4.74
N ALA A 85 3.18 10.45 5.35
CA ALA A 85 1.83 10.97 5.46
C ALA A 85 1.20 11.25 4.07
N LYS A 86 1.97 11.88 3.16
CA LYS A 86 1.54 12.11 1.77
C LYS A 86 1.26 10.80 1.04
N ARG A 87 2.11 9.78 1.20
CA ARG A 87 1.91 8.45 0.61
C ARG A 87 0.64 7.77 1.14
N LYS A 88 0.42 7.78 2.46
CA LYS A 88 -0.81 7.24 3.06
C LYS A 88 -2.06 7.94 2.56
N LYS A 89 -2.03 9.28 2.47
CA LYS A 89 -3.14 10.07 1.93
C LYS A 89 -3.42 9.75 0.47
N LYS A 90 -2.37 9.63 -0.36
CA LYS A 90 -2.50 9.19 -1.75
C LYS A 90 -3.10 7.79 -1.84
N GLN A 91 -2.57 6.83 -1.08
CA GLN A 91 -3.09 5.47 -1.04
C GLN A 91 -4.58 5.43 -0.66
N PHE A 92 -5.01 6.26 0.30
CA PHE A 92 -6.42 6.40 0.64
C PHE A 92 -7.27 6.87 -0.55
N TYR A 93 -6.84 7.93 -1.26
CA TYR A 93 -7.56 8.41 -2.43
C TYR A 93 -7.54 7.42 -3.59
N ASP A 94 -6.42 6.74 -3.83
CA ASP A 94 -6.32 5.71 -4.88
C ASP A 94 -7.31 4.56 -4.59
N VAL A 95 -7.43 4.13 -3.33
CA VAL A 95 -8.41 3.11 -2.89
C VAL A 95 -9.85 3.64 -3.01
N GLN A 96 -10.09 4.89 -2.62
CA GLN A 96 -11.41 5.52 -2.74
C GLN A 96 -11.84 5.63 -4.21
N GLU A 97 -10.96 6.08 -5.10
CA GLU A 97 -11.22 6.17 -6.53
C GLU A 97 -11.49 4.78 -7.14
N THR A 98 -10.70 3.78 -6.74
CA THR A 98 -10.93 2.38 -7.15
C THR A 98 -12.32 1.91 -6.72
N TYR A 99 -12.69 2.14 -5.47
CA TYR A 99 -14.02 1.81 -4.95
C TYR A 99 -15.15 2.54 -5.70
N GLU A 100 -15.01 3.85 -5.90
CA GLU A 100 -15.98 4.66 -6.63
C GLU A 100 -16.18 4.18 -8.07
N ASN A 101 -15.10 3.79 -8.76
CA ASN A 101 -15.17 3.22 -10.09
C ASN A 101 -15.82 1.83 -10.08
N GLU A 102 -15.50 1.00 -9.07
CA GLU A 102 -16.12 -0.32 -8.92
C GLU A 102 -17.62 -0.25 -8.63
N ILE A 103 -18.12 0.71 -7.84
CA ILE A 103 -19.57 0.83 -7.57
C ILE A 103 -20.35 1.40 -8.76
N ARG A 104 -19.69 2.18 -9.64
CA ARG A 104 -20.29 2.66 -10.89
C ARG A 104 -20.48 1.51 -11.89
N GLU A 105 -19.63 0.49 -11.83
CA GLU A 105 -19.76 -0.69 -12.69
C GLU A 105 -20.94 -1.56 -12.23
N LEU A 106 -21.98 -1.60 -13.07
CA LEU A 106 -23.21 -2.36 -12.80
C LEU A 106 -22.99 -3.87 -12.92
N TYR A 107 -23.73 -4.62 -12.11
CA TYR A 107 -23.88 -6.06 -12.25
C TYR A 107 -24.87 -6.33 -13.39
N SER A 108 -24.38 -6.42 -14.63
CA SER A 108 -25.20 -6.62 -15.82
C SER A 108 -24.87 -7.89 -16.61
N HIS A 109 -23.83 -8.62 -16.22
CA HIS A 109 -23.36 -9.81 -16.93
C HIS A 109 -23.85 -11.08 -16.25
N VAL A 110 -24.60 -11.92 -16.95
CA VAL A 110 -25.14 -13.17 -16.39
C VAL A 110 -24.25 -14.34 -16.80
N CYS A 111 -23.74 -15.08 -15.82
CA CYS A 111 -23.00 -16.31 -16.07
C CYS A 111 -23.95 -17.38 -16.64
N ASN A 112 -23.63 -17.91 -17.82
CA ASN A 112 -24.51 -18.89 -18.45
C ASN A 112 -24.64 -20.20 -17.66
N SER A 113 -23.55 -20.66 -17.03
CA SER A 113 -23.56 -21.95 -16.32
C SER A 113 -24.38 -21.92 -15.03
N CYS A 114 -24.29 -20.86 -14.22
CA CYS A 114 -24.88 -20.79 -12.88
C CYS A 114 -25.92 -19.68 -12.68
N GLY A 115 -26.20 -18.86 -13.68
CA GLY A 115 -27.15 -17.75 -13.58
C GLY A 115 -26.70 -16.58 -12.69
N LYS A 116 -25.48 -16.64 -12.10
CA LYS A 116 -24.96 -15.56 -11.25
C LYS A 116 -24.79 -14.27 -12.06
N ILE A 117 -25.34 -13.17 -11.53
CA ILE A 117 -25.10 -11.83 -12.04
C ILE A 117 -23.74 -11.34 -11.55
N CYS A 118 -22.92 -10.86 -12.47
CA CYS A 118 -21.52 -10.50 -12.31
C CYS A 118 -21.24 -9.14 -12.93
N LYS A 119 -20.14 -8.52 -12.48
CA LYS A 119 -19.50 -7.40 -13.18
C LYS A 119 -18.74 -7.89 -14.41
N LYS A 120 -18.35 -6.99 -15.31
CA LYS A 120 -17.61 -7.36 -16.53
C LYS A 120 -16.28 -8.02 -16.20
N ASN A 121 -15.58 -7.51 -15.18
CA ASN A 121 -14.30 -8.07 -14.73
C ASN A 121 -14.41 -9.47 -14.08
N GLN A 122 -15.61 -9.91 -13.71
CA GLN A 122 -15.88 -11.20 -13.07
C GLN A 122 -16.29 -12.30 -14.04
N VAL A 123 -16.45 -11.99 -15.33
CA VAL A 123 -16.82 -12.94 -16.37
C VAL A 123 -15.72 -13.12 -17.40
N LYS A 124 -15.68 -14.30 -18.03
CA LYS A 124 -14.86 -14.59 -19.19
C LYS A 124 -15.72 -15.24 -20.26
N THR A 125 -15.48 -14.87 -21.50
CA THR A 125 -16.12 -15.49 -22.65
C THR A 125 -15.46 -16.83 -22.94
N LEU A 126 -16.25 -17.90 -22.95
CA LEU A 126 -15.81 -19.21 -23.43
C LEU A 126 -16.50 -19.53 -24.75
N LYS A 127 -15.74 -20.13 -25.68
CA LYS A 127 -16.27 -20.59 -26.96
C LYS A 127 -16.44 -22.10 -27.00
N ARG A 128 -17.52 -22.58 -27.61
CA ARG A 128 -17.76 -24.02 -27.79
C ARG A 128 -16.69 -24.62 -28.69
N SER A 129 -16.32 -23.93 -29.76
CA SER A 129 -15.20 -24.28 -30.65
C SER A 129 -13.89 -24.53 -29.88
N THR A 130 -13.51 -23.61 -29.00
CA THR A 130 -12.29 -23.74 -28.17
C THR A 130 -12.36 -24.93 -27.19
N LEU A 131 -13.52 -25.20 -26.59
CA LEU A 131 -13.67 -26.35 -25.71
C LEU A 131 -13.62 -27.68 -26.48
N LYS A 132 -14.19 -27.73 -27.69
CA LYS A 132 -14.08 -28.91 -28.57
C LYS A 132 -12.62 -29.18 -28.95
N GLN A 133 -11.86 -28.13 -29.32
CA GLN A 133 -10.43 -28.24 -29.64
C GLN A 133 -9.59 -28.76 -28.45
N LYS A 134 -9.98 -28.40 -27.22
CA LYS A 134 -9.35 -28.92 -25.98
C LYS A 134 -9.74 -30.37 -25.65
N GLY A 135 -10.56 -31.03 -26.47
CA GLY A 135 -10.97 -32.42 -26.27
C GLY A 135 -12.16 -32.62 -25.33
N PHE A 136 -12.90 -31.57 -24.97
CA PHE A 136 -14.13 -31.74 -24.17
C PHE A 136 -15.24 -32.40 -24.98
N ARG A 137 -15.93 -33.39 -24.37
CA ARG A 137 -17.02 -34.14 -25.00
C ARG A 137 -18.20 -33.23 -25.35
N SER A 138 -18.83 -33.45 -26.51
CA SER A 138 -20.00 -32.67 -26.97
C SER A 138 -21.14 -32.64 -25.93
N LYS A 139 -21.46 -33.77 -25.29
CA LYS A 139 -22.47 -33.86 -24.20
C LYS A 139 -22.14 -32.95 -23.01
N PHE A 140 -20.87 -32.79 -22.67
CA PHE A 140 -20.43 -31.90 -21.58
C PHE A 140 -20.60 -30.44 -21.96
N ILE A 141 -20.23 -30.08 -23.20
CA ILE A 141 -20.38 -28.71 -23.71
C ILE A 141 -21.87 -28.32 -23.79
N LYS A 142 -22.74 -29.23 -24.24
CA LYS A 142 -24.20 -28.97 -24.32
C LYS A 142 -24.80 -28.66 -22.95
N LYS A 143 -24.33 -29.31 -21.89
CA LYS A 143 -24.76 -29.01 -20.51
C LYS A 143 -24.31 -27.63 -20.03
N LEU A 144 -23.18 -27.11 -20.50
CA LEU A 144 -22.64 -25.84 -19.99
C LEU A 144 -23.26 -24.61 -20.65
N PHE A 145 -23.70 -24.73 -21.90
CA PHE A 145 -24.20 -23.63 -22.71
C PHE A 145 -25.71 -23.74 -22.86
N SER A 146 -26.43 -22.71 -22.41
CA SER A 146 -27.90 -22.73 -22.33
C SER A 146 -28.51 -22.28 -23.66
N VAL A 147 -27.79 -21.50 -24.47
CA VAL A 147 -28.30 -20.96 -25.75
C VAL A 147 -27.81 -21.82 -26.90
N GLU A 148 -28.63 -22.72 -27.43
CA GLU A 148 -28.21 -23.73 -28.42
C GLU A 148 -27.50 -23.15 -29.67
N ASN A 149 -27.78 -21.91 -30.06
CA ASN A 149 -27.22 -21.29 -31.28
C ASN A 149 -26.05 -20.31 -31.07
N SER A 150 -25.53 -20.14 -29.84
CA SER A 150 -24.39 -19.24 -29.58
C SER A 150 -23.04 -19.97 -29.54
N ASP A 151 -22.03 -19.59 -30.31
CA ASP A 151 -20.67 -20.18 -30.14
C ASP A 151 -19.97 -19.64 -28.88
N SER A 152 -20.34 -18.45 -28.40
CA SER A 152 -19.64 -17.76 -27.32
C SER A 152 -20.60 -17.26 -26.25
N GLU A 153 -20.34 -17.62 -25.00
CA GLU A 153 -21.14 -17.18 -23.86
C GLU A 153 -20.23 -16.73 -22.70
N GLU A 154 -20.78 -15.93 -21.79
CA GLU A 154 -20.07 -15.42 -20.62
C GLU A 154 -20.22 -16.36 -19.42
N PHE A 155 -19.10 -16.64 -18.76
CA PHE A 155 -19.03 -17.50 -17.58
C PHE A 155 -18.29 -16.78 -16.47
N CYS A 156 -18.79 -16.86 -15.24
CA CYS A 156 -18.07 -16.31 -14.10
C CYS A 156 -16.73 -17.03 -13.89
N THR A 157 -15.75 -16.35 -13.31
CA THR A 157 -14.40 -16.88 -13.04
C THR A 157 -14.41 -18.24 -12.33
N THR A 158 -15.34 -18.43 -11.38
CA THR A 158 -15.52 -19.71 -10.69
C THR A 158 -15.94 -20.81 -11.65
N CYS A 159 -16.98 -20.58 -12.46
CA CYS A 159 -17.45 -21.58 -13.43
C CYS A 159 -16.36 -21.94 -14.44
N VAL A 160 -15.64 -20.95 -14.97
CA VAL A 160 -14.50 -21.16 -15.87
C VAL A 160 -13.46 -22.09 -15.25
N THR A 161 -13.16 -21.91 -13.96
CA THR A 161 -12.19 -22.74 -13.22
C THR A 161 -12.63 -24.21 -13.14
N TYR A 162 -13.92 -24.47 -12.89
CA TYR A 162 -14.47 -25.82 -12.89
C TYR A 162 -14.51 -26.44 -14.29
N ILE A 163 -14.93 -25.67 -15.29
CA ILE A 163 -15.04 -26.11 -16.69
C ILE A 163 -13.66 -26.51 -17.23
N ASN A 164 -12.62 -25.70 -16.97
CA ASN A 164 -11.25 -26.02 -17.38
C ASN A 164 -10.71 -27.31 -16.72
N ARG A 165 -11.27 -27.71 -15.57
CA ARG A 165 -10.97 -28.99 -14.90
C ARG A 165 -11.86 -30.15 -15.37
N GLY A 166 -12.69 -29.93 -16.39
CA GLY A 166 -13.64 -30.92 -16.90
C GLY A 166 -14.78 -31.27 -15.95
N LYS A 167 -15.10 -30.38 -15.00
CA LYS A 167 -16.18 -30.56 -14.03
C LYS A 167 -17.33 -29.61 -14.32
N ILE A 168 -18.56 -30.09 -14.15
CA ILE A 168 -19.74 -29.22 -14.12
C ILE A 168 -19.68 -28.42 -12.82
N PRO A 169 -19.80 -27.08 -12.85
CA PRO A 169 -19.83 -26.26 -11.64
C PRO A 169 -20.94 -26.72 -10.69
N LYS A 170 -20.70 -26.71 -9.37
CA LYS A 170 -21.68 -27.17 -8.36
C LYS A 170 -22.99 -26.39 -8.43
N LEU A 171 -22.91 -25.08 -8.62
CA LEU A 171 -24.05 -24.19 -8.74
C LEU A 171 -24.57 -24.08 -10.19
N SER A 172 -24.26 -25.05 -11.05
CA SER A 172 -24.75 -25.01 -12.41
C SER A 172 -26.26 -25.24 -12.46
N LEU A 173 -26.94 -24.52 -13.33
CA LEU A 173 -28.37 -24.68 -13.61
C LEU A 173 -28.73 -26.13 -13.98
N GLU A 174 -27.85 -26.84 -14.68
CA GLU A 174 -28.02 -28.27 -15.01
C GLU A 174 -28.13 -29.21 -13.79
N ASN A 175 -27.68 -28.77 -12.62
CA ASN A 175 -27.77 -29.58 -11.39
C ASN A 175 -29.13 -29.43 -10.70
N GLY A 176 -30.20 -29.13 -11.43
CA GLY A 176 -31.54 -28.91 -10.88
C GLY A 176 -31.74 -27.55 -10.23
N LEU A 177 -30.89 -26.57 -10.57
CA LEU A 177 -31.00 -25.18 -10.08
C LEU A 177 -31.67 -24.24 -11.09
N LYS A 178 -32.22 -24.79 -12.19
CA LYS A 178 -33.06 -24.04 -13.12
C LYS A 178 -34.33 -23.61 -12.40
N PHE A 179 -34.75 -22.37 -12.66
CA PHE A 179 -36.09 -21.94 -12.32
C PHE A 179 -37.10 -22.80 -13.09
N SER A 180 -38.21 -23.14 -12.44
CA SER A 180 -39.36 -23.74 -13.11
C SER A 180 -39.87 -22.78 -14.19
N VAL A 181 -40.42 -23.34 -15.26
CA VAL A 181 -41.14 -22.55 -16.24
C VAL A 181 -42.33 -21.92 -15.51
N VAL A 182 -42.53 -20.62 -15.70
CA VAL A 182 -43.69 -19.92 -15.14
C VAL A 182 -44.91 -20.38 -15.91
N ASP A 183 -45.95 -20.84 -15.21
CA ASP A 183 -47.18 -21.32 -15.84
C ASP A 183 -47.83 -20.21 -16.69
N GLU A 184 -48.43 -20.59 -17.83
CA GLU A 184 -49.01 -19.63 -18.77
C GLU A 184 -50.08 -18.73 -18.13
N ASP A 185 -50.84 -19.26 -17.16
CA ASP A 185 -51.87 -18.50 -16.49
C ASP A 185 -51.30 -17.42 -15.56
N ILE A 186 -50.12 -17.65 -14.99
CA ILE A 186 -49.39 -16.63 -14.21
C ILE A 186 -48.81 -15.57 -15.15
N GLN A 187 -48.34 -15.95 -16.33
CA GLN A 187 -47.79 -15.01 -17.32
C GLN A 187 -48.83 -14.03 -17.88
N LYS A 188 -50.13 -14.38 -17.83
CA LYS A 188 -51.23 -13.53 -18.30
C LYS A 188 -51.64 -12.46 -17.28
N LEU A 189 -51.21 -12.58 -16.03
CA LEU A 189 -51.62 -11.67 -14.96
C LEU A 189 -51.08 -10.27 -15.21
N ASN A 190 -51.90 -9.27 -14.94
CA ASN A 190 -51.43 -7.89 -14.87
C ASN A 190 -50.70 -7.63 -13.55
N ARG A 191 -49.95 -6.52 -13.47
CA ARG A 191 -49.15 -6.17 -12.28
C ARG A 191 -49.95 -6.08 -10.97
N ILE A 192 -51.25 -5.77 -11.04
CA ILE A 192 -52.11 -5.70 -9.85
C ILE A 192 -52.49 -7.11 -9.41
N GLU A 193 -52.89 -7.96 -10.36
CA GLU A 193 -53.22 -9.37 -10.12
C GLU A 193 -52.01 -10.15 -9.60
N GLU A 194 -50.81 -9.94 -10.17
CA GLU A 194 -49.57 -10.52 -9.67
C GLU A 194 -49.29 -10.15 -8.22
N ARG A 195 -49.51 -8.88 -7.85
CA ARG A 195 -49.34 -8.41 -6.47
C ARG A 195 -50.37 -9.04 -5.55
N LEU A 196 -51.61 -9.12 -6.00
CA LEU A 196 -52.72 -9.65 -5.23
C LEU A 196 -52.56 -11.15 -4.94
N LEU A 197 -52.12 -11.92 -5.94
CA LEU A 197 -51.83 -13.35 -5.86
C LEU A 197 -50.46 -13.65 -5.24
N ALA A 198 -49.68 -12.63 -4.89
CA ALA A 198 -48.42 -12.85 -4.21
C ALA A 198 -48.70 -13.52 -2.85
N PRO A 199 -48.05 -14.64 -2.53
CA PRO A 199 -48.28 -15.37 -1.28
C PRO A 199 -47.86 -14.56 -0.04
N ARG A 200 -47.19 -13.43 -0.25
CA ARG A 200 -46.74 -12.51 0.78
C ARG A 200 -46.77 -11.07 0.30
N HIS A 201 -47.32 -10.19 1.13
CA HIS A 201 -47.22 -8.75 0.97
C HIS A 201 -46.16 -8.20 1.93
N VAL A 202 -45.18 -7.51 1.37
CA VAL A 202 -44.11 -6.87 2.14
C VAL A 202 -44.40 -5.38 2.28
N PHE A 203 -44.63 -4.94 3.51
CA PHE A 203 -44.77 -3.54 3.86
C PHE A 203 -43.43 -3.05 4.41
N GLN A 204 -42.80 -2.13 3.67
CA GLN A 204 -41.54 -1.50 4.05
C GLN A 204 -41.57 -0.01 3.71
N THR A 205 -40.97 0.79 4.57
CA THR A 205 -40.83 2.22 4.32
C THR A 205 -39.45 2.50 3.74
N LEU A 206 -39.41 2.92 2.47
CA LEU A 206 -38.19 3.35 1.80
C LEU A 206 -38.00 4.86 2.00
N TRP A 207 -36.82 5.24 2.46
CA TRP A 207 -36.42 6.64 2.66
C TRP A 207 -35.22 6.94 1.79
N THR A 208 -35.21 8.10 1.14
CA THR A 208 -33.99 8.62 0.52
C THR A 208 -32.97 8.91 1.61
N VAL A 209 -31.77 8.35 1.49
CA VAL A 209 -30.63 8.77 2.30
C VAL A 209 -30.20 10.12 1.77
N ASN A 210 -30.09 11.13 2.65
CA ASN A 210 -29.63 12.46 2.26
C ASN A 210 -28.19 12.36 1.72
N GLY A 211 -28.07 12.33 0.40
CA GLY A 211 -26.83 12.22 -0.36
C GLY A 211 -27.12 12.36 -1.85
N SER A 212 -26.16 12.89 -2.59
CA SER A 212 -26.23 13.19 -4.04
C SER A 212 -26.37 11.95 -4.93
N THR A 213 -26.38 10.75 -4.36
CA THR A 213 -26.32 9.46 -5.08
C THR A 213 -27.66 8.73 -5.19
N GLY A 214 -28.76 9.27 -4.64
CA GLY A 214 -30.10 8.69 -4.82
C GLY A 214 -30.31 7.32 -4.17
N GLN A 215 -29.49 6.96 -3.18
CA GLN A 215 -29.64 5.68 -2.48
C GLN A 215 -30.84 5.70 -1.51
N PHE A 216 -31.62 4.62 -1.52
CA PHE A 216 -32.72 4.41 -0.57
C PHE A 216 -32.26 3.53 0.59
N LYS A 217 -32.67 3.89 1.81
CA LYS A 217 -32.58 3.03 3.00
C LYS A 217 -33.97 2.60 3.44
N THR A 218 -34.06 1.42 4.03
CA THR A 218 -35.25 0.98 4.76
C THR A 218 -35.28 1.67 6.14
N LYS A 219 -36.42 2.21 6.55
CA LYS A 219 -36.63 2.78 7.90
C LYS A 219 -37.74 2.03 8.62
N GLY A 220 -37.47 1.63 9.86
CA GLY A 220 -38.43 0.90 10.69
C GLY A 220 -38.45 -0.60 10.39
N GLY A 221 -39.47 -1.28 10.92
CA GLY A 221 -39.66 -2.71 10.72
C GLY A 221 -40.14 -3.03 9.30
N ILE A 222 -39.69 -4.17 8.77
CA ILE A 222 -40.24 -4.77 7.55
C ILE A 222 -41.30 -5.76 8.00
N VAL A 223 -42.55 -5.56 7.58
CA VAL A 223 -43.66 -6.45 7.92
C VAL A 223 -43.95 -7.32 6.70
N ASN A 224 -43.77 -8.63 6.86
CA ASN A 224 -44.02 -9.62 5.84
C ASN A 224 -45.32 -10.38 6.18
N VAL A 225 -46.42 -10.02 5.52
CA VAL A 225 -47.74 -10.58 5.79
C VAL A 225 -47.98 -11.73 4.83
N HIS A 226 -48.25 -12.93 5.36
CA HIS A 226 -48.66 -14.06 4.55
C HIS A 226 -50.11 -13.87 4.07
N VAL A 227 -50.35 -14.25 2.82
CA VAL A 227 -51.67 -14.23 2.19
C VAL A 227 -52.12 -15.65 1.98
N ASP A 228 -53.32 -15.94 2.42
CA ASP A 228 -54.04 -17.14 2.02
C ASP A 228 -54.77 -16.84 0.70
N MET A 229 -54.31 -17.45 -0.39
CA MET A 229 -54.87 -17.21 -1.71
C MET A 229 -56.31 -17.71 -1.82
N ASP A 230 -56.64 -18.81 -1.16
CA ASP A 230 -57.99 -19.38 -1.21
C ASP A 230 -58.99 -18.38 -0.63
N THR A 231 -58.68 -17.81 0.53
CA THR A 231 -59.52 -16.74 1.10
C THR A 231 -59.55 -15.49 0.21
N THR A 232 -58.42 -15.06 -0.32
CA THR A 232 -58.32 -13.81 -1.08
C THR A 232 -59.15 -13.84 -2.37
N VAL A 233 -59.17 -14.98 -3.07
CA VAL A 233 -60.02 -15.18 -4.26
C VAL A 233 -61.50 -15.15 -3.89
N HIS A 234 -61.89 -15.69 -2.73
CA HIS A 234 -63.29 -15.65 -2.27
C HIS A 234 -63.74 -14.24 -1.86
N TYR A 235 -62.83 -13.37 -1.43
CA TYR A 235 -63.13 -12.00 -1.01
C TYR A 235 -63.06 -10.96 -2.15
N ILE A 236 -62.73 -11.35 -3.38
CA ILE A 236 -62.58 -10.44 -4.54
C ILE A 236 -63.46 -10.95 -5.69
N PRO A 237 -64.40 -10.14 -6.25
CA PRO A 237 -64.72 -8.76 -5.95
C PRO A 237 -65.77 -8.65 -4.84
N ARG A 238 -65.54 -7.77 -3.86
CA ARG A 238 -66.56 -7.43 -2.86
C ARG A 238 -67.74 -6.77 -3.58
N ALA A 239 -68.96 -7.27 -3.34
CA ALA A 239 -70.17 -6.55 -3.70
C ALA A 239 -70.15 -5.16 -3.03
N ILE A 240 -70.74 -4.15 -3.68
CA ILE A 240 -70.81 -2.79 -3.11
C ILE A 240 -71.47 -2.82 -1.72
N ASP A 241 -72.47 -3.68 -1.54
CA ASP A 241 -73.20 -3.87 -0.29
C ASP A 241 -72.35 -4.51 0.82
N ASP A 242 -71.35 -5.32 0.45
CA ASP A 242 -70.39 -5.95 1.39
C ASP A 242 -69.16 -5.09 1.63
N SER A 243 -68.97 -4.06 0.81
CA SER A 243 -67.91 -3.09 1.02
C SER A 243 -68.41 -2.12 2.08
N ASN A 244 -67.76 -2.11 3.27
CA ASN A 244 -67.99 -1.11 4.31
C ASN A 244 -67.50 0.29 3.86
N MET A 245 -67.90 0.72 2.66
CA MET A 245 -67.57 1.99 2.04
C MET A 245 -68.77 2.92 2.22
N ILE A 246 -68.55 4.02 2.94
CA ILE A 246 -69.51 5.10 3.03
C ILE A 246 -69.21 6.05 1.86
N LEU A 247 -70.17 6.18 0.94
CA LEU A 247 -70.13 7.20 -0.10
C LEU A 247 -70.22 8.58 0.56
N VAL A 248 -69.11 9.30 0.58
CA VAL A 248 -69.08 10.70 1.01
C VAL A 248 -69.60 11.55 -0.15
N LYS A 249 -70.71 12.24 0.09
CA LYS A 249 -71.33 13.20 -0.83
C LYS A 249 -70.58 14.53 -0.82
#